data_AF-A0A849R6I5-F1
#
_entry.id   AF-A0A849R6I5-F1
#
_cell.length_a   1.000
_cell.length_b   1.000
_cell.length_c   1.000
_cell.angle_alpha   90.00
_cell.angle_beta   90.00
_cell.angle_gamma   90.00
#
_symmetry.space_group_name_H-M   'P 1'
#
loop_
_entity.id
_entity.type
_entity.pdbx_description
1 polymer ?
#
loop_
_entity_poly.entity_id
_entity_poly.type
_entity_poly.pdbx_seq_one_letter_code
_entity_poly.pdbx_strand_id
1 'polypeptide(L)'
;MSKYLYAFSADPITKGHRNVIERILHAHPNDELIIGIGVNPDKKYLFTLAERKAMAKEYLSDLNVQVISFKGMLTDYAIENNINVIYRGVRDAIDIGNELNLFYTLRMQTAKIEVHFIPAHEEMTTISSSAVKAIVKEYGDVSKFVSTQVKAALEAKILGQYVLCITGEICSGKTYMLNRIQHITASRGIATHHLDLDILGHQILEELTEDLYVNTRSEIATVFGNEVINSDGFINRSILGEIVFSEPSFMETLNDIMKEAMLIRIARERARFGEGLILVDGALIVEFNWESKFNGNVWLLDTDSSIRISRLKHRNLTDIQITDRENCQFITADKISYLKERKCKFTYFKNPHIMSFEVLFKHVNELIQTLDIYGELRFKGLWKRIKCDGEANNAYKNLMNKYSESHRYYHTISHITNGLNEIWNRAIDDEKYNLDKVEFAWWYHDSIYDKQSRVNEIRSAIYAKSVCEKCLLEDSFISAIYELIIDTAHNRIPNTYDGKFICDIDLLIFTADKNIFNEYENNIRKEYSWVDNNAYLIARKNILNKFYNKFGQTTSAYYTLNESYDFKAARNLVYMLEQLDYLYSE
;
A
#
# COMPACT_ATOMS: atom_id res chain seq x y z
N MET A 1 13.51 34.93 0.75
CA MET A 1 12.92 33.67 1.25
C MET A 1 14.09 32.84 1.76
N SER A 2 14.14 32.60 3.07
CA SER A 2 15.19 31.78 3.67
C SER A 2 14.90 30.30 3.42
N LYS A 3 15.94 29.47 3.47
CA LYS A 3 15.83 28.01 3.37
C LYS A 3 16.22 27.36 4.68
N TYR A 4 15.38 26.46 5.17
CA TYR A 4 15.62 25.67 6.36
C TYR A 4 15.67 24.18 6.01
N LEU A 5 16.50 23.42 6.73
CA LEU A 5 16.62 21.97 6.54
C LEU A 5 16.32 21.23 7.83
N TYR A 6 15.35 20.33 7.82
CA TYR A 6 15.14 19.35 8.89
C TYR A 6 15.45 17.96 8.37
N ALA A 7 16.47 17.32 8.94
CA ALA A 7 16.94 16.03 8.44
C ALA A 7 16.91 14.93 9.49
N PHE A 8 16.40 13.76 9.10
CA PHE A 8 16.24 12.58 9.94
C PHE A 8 16.21 11.31 9.07
N SER A 9 16.17 10.13 9.70
CA SER A 9 16.19 8.87 8.94
C SER A 9 14.83 8.44 8.38
N ALA A 10 13.72 8.85 8.98
CA ALA A 10 12.37 8.51 8.53
C ALA A 10 12.14 6.99 8.35
N ASP A 11 12.55 6.15 9.31
CA ASP A 11 12.45 4.68 9.23
C ASP A 11 11.61 4.03 10.35
N PRO A 12 10.29 4.30 10.40
CA PRO A 12 9.53 5.18 9.51
C PRO A 12 9.42 6.62 10.03
N ILE A 13 8.84 7.51 9.21
CA ILE A 13 8.34 8.81 9.66
C ILE A 13 7.20 8.61 10.69
N THR A 14 7.11 9.50 11.68
CA THR A 14 6.15 9.38 12.80
C THR A 14 5.41 10.70 13.00
N LYS A 15 4.32 10.67 13.78
CA LYS A 15 3.59 11.90 14.17
C LYS A 15 4.49 12.89 14.90
N GLY A 16 5.49 12.40 15.64
CA GLY A 16 6.52 13.23 16.28
C GLY A 16 7.35 14.04 15.27
N HIS A 17 7.77 13.42 14.16
CA HIS A 17 8.48 14.15 13.11
C HIS A 17 7.60 15.22 12.48
N ARG A 18 6.33 14.90 12.19
CA ARG A 18 5.37 15.85 11.63
C ARG A 18 5.12 17.03 12.57
N ASN A 19 4.99 16.80 13.87
CA ASN A 19 4.84 17.88 14.86
C ASN A 19 6.02 18.87 14.83
N VAL A 20 7.26 18.38 14.74
CA VAL A 20 8.44 19.26 14.60
C VAL A 20 8.37 20.07 13.31
N ILE A 21 7.97 19.44 12.20
CA ILE A 21 7.81 20.11 10.89
C ILE A 21 6.75 21.23 10.97
N GLU A 22 5.58 20.95 11.54
CA GLU A 22 4.49 21.91 11.70
C GLU A 22 4.92 23.11 12.56
N ARG A 23 5.74 22.88 13.59
CA ARG A 23 6.28 23.97 14.43
C ARG A 23 7.29 24.84 13.69
N ILE A 24 8.15 24.24 12.87
CA ILE A 24 9.08 25.01 12.01
C ILE A 24 8.28 25.85 11.02
N LEU A 25 7.26 25.28 10.37
CA LEU A 25 6.38 26.00 9.45
C LEU A 25 5.60 27.12 10.15
N HIS A 26 5.15 26.90 11.38
CA HIS A 26 4.49 27.95 12.17
C HIS A 26 5.44 29.10 12.51
N ALA A 27 6.70 28.82 12.84
CA ALA A 27 7.72 29.83 13.10
C ALA A 27 8.15 30.56 11.82
N HIS A 28 8.09 29.88 10.67
CA HIS A 28 8.58 30.37 9.38
C HIS A 28 7.58 30.13 8.24
N PRO A 29 6.39 30.77 8.27
CA PRO A 29 5.30 30.45 7.34
C PRO A 29 5.59 30.87 5.88
N ASN A 30 6.52 31.80 5.68
CA ASN A 30 6.86 32.38 4.38
C ASN A 30 8.20 31.90 3.84
N ASP A 31 8.81 30.88 4.44
CA ASP A 31 10.13 30.38 4.05
C ASP A 31 10.06 28.94 3.52
N GLU A 32 11.14 28.51 2.85
CA GLU A 32 11.22 27.17 2.25
C GLU A 32 11.73 26.17 3.30
N LEU A 33 10.94 25.14 3.61
CA LEU A 33 11.35 24.05 4.50
C LEU A 33 11.64 22.77 3.70
N ILE A 34 12.89 22.33 3.78
CA ILE A 34 13.38 21.11 3.15
C ILE A 34 13.45 19.99 4.20
N ILE A 35 12.85 18.85 3.89
CA ILE A 35 12.86 17.64 4.70
C ILE A 35 13.85 16.65 4.10
N GLY A 36 15.00 16.51 4.76
CA GLY A 36 16.11 15.68 4.30
C GLY A 36 16.11 14.27 4.88
N ILE A 37 15.87 13.26 4.04
CA ILE A 37 15.98 11.86 4.45
C ILE A 37 17.39 11.35 4.21
N GLY A 38 18.13 11.18 5.30
CA GLY A 38 19.53 10.75 5.27
C GLY A 38 19.72 9.24 5.36
N VAL A 39 20.94 8.81 5.05
CA VAL A 39 21.45 7.45 5.28
C VAL A 39 22.61 7.54 6.26
N ASN A 40 22.47 6.87 7.40
CA ASN A 40 23.55 6.63 8.36
C ASN A 40 24.09 5.22 8.10
N PRO A 41 25.38 5.07 7.73
CA PRO A 41 26.00 3.76 7.45
C PRO A 41 25.89 2.74 8.59
N ASP A 42 25.85 3.20 9.85
CA ASP A 42 25.80 2.33 11.03
C ASP A 42 24.39 1.78 11.31
N LYS A 43 23.35 2.33 10.66
CA LYS A 43 21.96 1.94 10.89
C LYS A 43 21.49 0.91 9.88
N LYS A 44 20.87 -0.16 10.39
CA LYS A 44 20.08 -1.10 9.58
C LYS A 44 18.67 -0.55 9.40
N TYR A 45 18.32 -0.23 8.17
CA TYR A 45 16.99 0.30 7.81
C TYR A 45 16.00 -0.82 7.50
N LEU A 46 14.75 -0.64 7.94
CA LEU A 46 13.64 -1.54 7.56
C LEU A 46 13.16 -1.22 6.14
N PHE A 47 13.06 0.06 5.82
CA PHE A 47 12.63 0.56 4.52
C PHE A 47 13.84 1.10 3.71
N THR A 48 13.83 0.83 2.42
CA THR A 48 14.76 1.41 1.44
C THR A 48 14.66 2.94 1.45
N LEU A 49 15.71 3.62 0.95
CA LEU A 49 15.69 5.08 0.88
C LEU A 49 14.52 5.62 0.03
N ALA A 50 14.16 4.90 -1.04
CA ALA A 50 13.03 5.24 -1.90
C ALA A 50 11.70 5.08 -1.16
N GLU A 51 11.48 3.97 -0.45
CA GLU A 51 10.30 3.75 0.40
C GLU A 51 10.14 4.85 1.45
N ARG A 52 11.23 5.19 2.17
CA ARG A 52 11.22 6.24 3.20
C ARG A 52 10.84 7.61 2.63
N LYS A 53 11.39 7.95 1.45
CA LYS A 53 11.05 9.21 0.75
C LYS A 53 9.61 9.25 0.27
N ALA A 54 9.13 8.18 -0.35
CA ALA A 54 7.75 8.09 -0.82
C ALA A 54 6.77 8.24 0.35
N MET A 55 7.02 7.49 1.43
CA MET A 55 6.21 7.53 2.66
C MET A 55 6.17 8.92 3.29
N ALA A 56 7.32 9.61 3.40
CA ALA A 56 7.37 10.96 3.92
C ALA A 56 6.68 11.98 3.00
N LYS A 57 6.84 11.83 1.68
CA LYS A 57 6.20 12.71 0.68
C LYS A 57 4.68 12.58 0.73
N GLU A 58 4.14 11.37 0.84
CA GLU A 58 2.70 11.14 0.99
C GLU A 58 2.20 11.68 2.33
N TYR A 59 2.88 11.38 3.44
CA TYR A 59 2.41 11.79 4.77
C TYR A 59 2.45 13.31 5.01
N LEU A 60 3.30 14.03 4.27
CA LEU A 60 3.48 15.48 4.38
C LEU A 60 2.87 16.23 3.19
N SER A 61 2.08 15.57 2.34
CA SER A 61 1.56 16.17 1.09
C SER A 61 0.66 17.38 1.31
N ASP A 62 0.07 17.49 2.50
CA ASP A 62 -0.77 18.61 2.92
C ASP A 62 0.01 19.79 3.53
N LEU A 63 1.33 19.66 3.66
CA LEU A 63 2.22 20.70 4.19
C LEU A 63 3.08 21.31 3.08
N ASN A 64 3.40 22.60 3.21
CA ASN A 64 4.27 23.31 2.27
C ASN A 64 5.75 22.98 2.52
N VAL A 65 6.18 21.77 2.16
CA VAL A 65 7.55 21.27 2.38
C VAL A 65 8.11 20.55 1.16
N GLN A 66 9.43 20.58 0.99
CA GLN A 66 10.13 19.81 -0.03
C GLN A 66 10.78 18.57 0.58
N VAL A 67 10.32 17.37 0.22
CA VAL A 67 10.93 16.11 0.69
C VAL A 67 12.01 15.63 -0.27
N ILE A 68 13.25 15.55 0.24
CA ILE A 68 14.42 15.09 -0.50
C ILE A 68 15.09 13.91 0.22
N SER A 69 15.89 13.15 -0.52
CA SER A 69 16.73 12.09 0.03
C SER A 69 18.16 12.37 -0.40
N PHE A 70 19.13 12.17 0.48
CA PHE A 70 20.54 12.43 0.17
C PHE A 70 21.45 11.34 0.76
N LYS A 71 22.64 11.22 0.17
CA LYS A 71 23.76 10.39 0.65
C LYS A 71 24.94 11.32 0.92
N GLY A 72 25.80 10.97 1.86
CA GLY A 72 26.92 11.81 2.28
C GLY A 72 26.57 12.70 3.47
N MET A 73 27.39 13.73 3.71
CA MET A 73 27.24 14.58 4.89
C MET A 73 26.09 15.57 4.72
N LEU A 74 25.31 15.74 5.80
CA LEU A 74 24.19 16.69 5.85
C LEU A 74 24.64 18.14 5.59
N THR A 75 25.83 18.50 6.07
CA THR A 75 26.40 19.85 5.89
C THR A 75 26.77 20.16 4.45
N ASP A 76 27.27 19.17 3.70
CA ASP A 76 27.64 19.36 2.31
C ASP A 76 26.39 19.70 1.50
N TYR A 77 25.33 18.92 1.69
CA TYR A 77 24.03 19.21 1.08
C TYR A 77 23.51 20.61 1.45
N ALA A 78 23.63 21.01 2.72
CA ALA A 78 23.21 22.34 3.16
C ALA A 78 24.02 23.46 2.47
N ILE A 79 25.35 23.32 2.37
CA ILE A 79 26.22 24.30 1.71
C ILE A 79 25.92 24.39 0.21
N GLU A 80 25.83 23.25 -0.48
CA GLU A 80 25.54 23.18 -1.92
C GLU A 80 24.21 23.83 -2.29
N ASN A 81 23.24 23.82 -1.36
CA ASN A 81 21.89 24.37 -1.57
C ASN A 81 21.69 25.74 -0.90
N ASN A 82 22.75 26.39 -0.44
CA ASN A 82 22.70 27.70 0.25
C ASN A 82 21.74 27.73 1.44
N ILE A 83 21.78 26.67 2.26
CA ILE A 83 20.98 26.51 3.48
C ILE A 83 21.87 26.87 4.67
N ASN A 84 21.47 27.90 5.43
CA ASN A 84 22.24 28.39 6.56
C ASN A 84 21.75 27.90 7.92
N VAL A 85 20.55 27.31 8.00
CA VAL A 85 19.94 26.86 9.25
C VAL A 85 19.45 25.43 9.13
N ILE A 86 19.89 24.58 10.05
CA ILE A 86 19.47 23.18 10.18
C ILE A 86 18.67 23.01 11.47
N TYR A 87 17.48 22.46 11.36
CA TYR A 87 16.68 22.04 12.51
C TYR A 87 17.04 20.62 12.95
N ARG A 88 17.04 20.39 14.26
CA ARG A 88 17.19 19.08 14.89
C ARG A 88 16.17 18.92 16.01
N GLY A 89 15.42 17.83 15.97
CA GLY A 89 14.49 17.48 17.03
C GLY A 89 15.25 16.79 18.17
N VAL A 90 14.98 17.19 19.41
CA VAL A 90 15.55 16.55 20.61
C VAL A 90 14.43 16.03 21.51
N ARG A 91 14.58 14.81 22.02
CA ARG A 91 13.51 14.06 22.72
C ARG A 91 13.72 13.96 24.22
N ASP A 92 14.96 13.77 24.65
CA ASP A 92 15.36 13.68 26.05
C ASP A 92 16.79 14.21 26.24
N ALA A 93 17.28 14.23 27.48
CA ALA A 93 18.62 14.72 27.81
C ALA A 93 19.76 13.93 27.12
N ILE A 94 19.53 12.65 26.80
CA ILE A 94 20.52 11.79 26.13
C ILE A 94 20.59 12.13 24.64
N ASP A 95 19.44 12.30 23.98
CA ASP A 95 19.33 12.79 22.61
C ASP A 95 19.97 14.18 22.47
N ILE A 96 19.72 15.09 23.43
CA ILE A 96 20.38 16.41 23.45
C ILE A 96 21.90 16.27 23.49
N GLY A 97 22.44 15.38 24.33
CA GLY A 97 23.89 15.16 24.41
C GLY A 97 24.48 14.68 23.07
N ASN A 98 23.84 13.71 22.43
CA ASN A 98 24.27 13.20 21.11
C ASN A 98 24.19 14.28 20.02
N GLU A 99 23.10 15.06 20.03
CA GLU A 99 22.85 16.12 19.06
C GLU A 99 23.78 17.34 19.27
N LEU A 100 24.12 17.68 20.52
CA LEU A 100 25.12 18.69 20.84
C LEU A 100 26.52 18.27 20.39
N ASN A 101 26.90 17.01 20.60
CA ASN A 101 28.18 16.48 20.09
C ASN A 101 28.26 16.56 18.56
N LEU A 102 27.16 16.23 17.87
CA LEU A 102 27.06 16.42 16.43
C LEU A 102 27.20 17.91 16.07
N PHE A 103 26.46 18.81 16.74
CA PHE A 103 26.54 20.25 16.51
C PHE A 103 27.96 20.82 16.66
N TYR A 104 28.68 20.46 17.73
CA TYR A 104 30.07 20.90 17.92
C TYR A 104 30.98 20.37 16.80
N THR A 105 30.79 19.11 16.39
CA THR A 105 31.52 18.52 15.26
C THR A 105 31.24 19.28 13.97
N LEU A 106 29.98 19.62 13.69
CA LEU A 106 29.58 20.40 12.52
C LEU A 106 30.20 21.81 12.54
N ARG A 107 30.19 22.48 13.69
CA ARG A 107 30.82 23.81 13.85
C ARG A 107 32.33 23.80 13.64
N MET A 108 33.02 22.72 14.01
CA MET A 108 34.45 22.57 13.74
C MET A 108 34.74 22.42 12.24
N GLN A 109 33.80 21.88 11.46
CA GLN A 109 33.95 21.71 10.02
C GLN A 109 33.51 22.95 9.22
N THR A 110 32.50 23.69 9.68
CA THR A 110 32.01 24.89 8.99
C THR A 110 31.34 25.87 9.95
N ALA A 111 31.78 27.12 9.94
CA ALA A 111 31.16 28.21 10.70
C ALA A 111 29.91 28.81 10.02
N LYS A 112 29.53 28.33 8.82
CA LYS A 112 28.46 28.93 7.99
C LYS A 112 27.05 28.39 8.27
N ILE A 113 26.92 27.34 9.08
CA ILE A 113 25.66 26.67 9.37
C ILE A 113 25.30 26.85 10.84
N GLU A 114 24.09 27.35 11.09
CA GLU A 114 23.46 27.40 12.39
C GLU A 114 22.58 26.16 12.61
N VAL A 115 22.54 25.64 13.84
CA VAL A 115 21.69 24.50 14.18
C VAL A 115 20.70 24.92 15.26
N HIS A 116 19.42 24.75 14.99
CA HIS A 116 18.33 25.06 15.91
C HIS A 116 17.74 23.77 16.47
N PHE A 117 17.74 23.66 17.79
CA PHE A 117 17.15 22.52 18.49
C PHE A 117 15.70 22.79 18.87
N ILE A 118 14.82 21.87 18.50
CA ILE A 118 13.40 21.92 18.87
C ILE A 118 13.12 20.77 19.83
N PRO A 119 12.80 21.05 21.12
CA PRO A 119 12.38 20.02 22.05
C PRO A 119 11.00 19.49 21.64
N ALA A 120 10.81 18.18 21.60
CA ALA A 120 9.49 17.58 21.35
C ALA A 120 8.50 17.92 22.49
N HIS A 121 7.21 18.11 22.18
CA HIS A 121 6.17 18.47 23.16
C HIS A 121 5.82 17.27 24.08
N GLU A 122 5.64 17.50 25.40
CA GLU A 122 5.45 16.45 26.43
C GLU A 122 4.21 15.56 26.20
N GLU A 123 3.09 16.12 25.78
CA GLU A 123 1.85 15.36 25.52
C GLU A 123 1.94 14.43 24.29
N MET A 124 3.01 14.54 23.51
CA MET A 124 3.32 13.67 22.37
C MET A 124 4.71 13.06 22.56
N THR A 125 4.99 12.41 23.71
CA THR A 125 6.25 11.69 23.93
C THR A 125 6.60 10.88 22.69
N THR A 126 7.65 11.34 22.00
CA THR A 126 8.00 10.89 20.67
C THR A 126 8.65 9.54 20.77
N ILE A 127 7.85 8.49 20.64
CA ILE A 127 8.36 7.13 20.56
C ILE A 127 9.39 7.05 19.41
N SER A 128 10.52 6.39 19.68
CA SER A 128 11.53 6.19 18.64
C SER A 128 10.96 5.31 17.52
N SER A 129 11.39 5.53 16.28
CA SER A 129 11.01 4.64 15.16
C SER A 129 11.38 3.18 15.44
N SER A 130 12.45 2.92 16.22
CA SER A 130 12.80 1.56 16.66
C SER A 130 11.78 0.96 17.62
N ALA A 131 11.27 1.74 18.57
CA ALA A 131 10.24 1.28 19.50
C ALA A 131 8.90 1.05 18.80
N VAL A 132 8.53 1.90 17.83
CA VAL A 132 7.36 1.65 16.95
C VAL A 132 7.49 0.30 16.26
N LYS A 133 8.65 0.01 15.66
CA LYS A 133 8.92 -1.29 15.00
C LYS A 133 8.83 -2.47 15.98
N ALA A 134 9.28 -2.31 17.22
CA ALA A 134 9.19 -3.35 18.24
C ALA A 134 7.74 -3.64 18.63
N ILE A 135 6.91 -2.62 18.81
CA ILE A 135 5.48 -2.79 19.13
C ILE A 135 4.77 -3.56 18.01
N VAL A 136 5.03 -3.21 16.74
CA VAL A 136 4.40 -3.91 15.60
C VAL A 136 4.79 -5.38 15.53
N LYS A 137 6.05 -5.73 15.86
CA LYS A 137 6.49 -7.14 15.92
C LYS A 137 5.70 -7.97 16.91
N GLU A 138 5.26 -7.35 18.00
CA GLU A 138 4.41 -7.96 19.03
C GLU A 138 2.91 -7.74 18.74
N TYR A 139 2.54 -7.42 17.49
CA TYR A 139 1.17 -7.19 17.03
C TYR A 139 0.43 -6.05 17.76
N GLY A 140 1.18 -5.18 18.45
CA GLY A 140 0.65 -4.04 19.17
C GLY A 140 0.22 -2.90 18.27
N ASP A 141 -0.77 -2.12 18.72
CA ASP A 141 -1.28 -0.99 17.97
C ASP A 141 -0.38 0.25 18.08
N VAL A 142 0.05 0.76 16.92
CA VAL A 142 0.87 1.97 16.79
C VAL A 142 0.11 3.17 16.21
N SER A 143 -1.22 3.09 16.06
CA SER A 143 -2.07 4.17 15.52
C SER A 143 -1.90 5.51 16.23
N LYS A 144 -1.50 5.51 17.50
CA LYS A 144 -1.20 6.73 18.26
C LYS A 144 0.08 7.43 17.79
N PHE A 145 1.05 6.70 17.25
CA PHE A 145 2.41 7.18 16.98
C PHE A 145 2.71 7.47 15.51
N VAL A 146 1.98 6.83 14.59
CA VAL A 146 2.18 6.95 13.14
C VAL A 146 0.84 7.15 12.43
N SER A 147 0.86 7.57 11.17
CA SER A 147 -0.36 7.62 10.35
C SER A 147 -0.83 6.21 9.99
N THR A 148 -2.08 6.09 9.51
CA THR A 148 -2.64 4.81 9.05
C THR A 148 -1.86 4.22 7.89
N GLN A 149 -1.36 5.05 6.97
CA GLN A 149 -0.53 4.63 5.83
C GLN A 149 0.82 4.07 6.30
N VAL A 150 1.48 4.75 7.25
CA VAL A 150 2.74 4.28 7.83
C VAL A 150 2.54 3.00 8.63
N LYS A 151 1.44 2.89 9.39
CA LYS A 151 1.06 1.67 10.11
C LYS A 151 0.86 0.50 9.14
N ALA A 152 0.15 0.70 8.04
CA ALA A 152 -0.04 -0.31 7.01
C ALA A 152 1.31 -0.80 6.44
N ALA A 153 2.21 0.13 6.09
CA ALA A 153 3.53 -0.20 5.57
C ALA A 153 4.38 -0.98 6.59
N LEU A 154 4.29 -0.63 7.88
CA LEU A 154 4.97 -1.37 8.96
C LEU A 154 4.43 -2.80 9.09
N GLU A 155 3.12 -2.97 9.15
CA GLU A 155 2.49 -4.29 9.27
C GLU A 155 2.79 -5.17 8.05
N ALA A 156 2.76 -4.61 6.85
CA ALA A 156 3.16 -5.32 5.63
C ALA A 156 4.64 -5.76 5.69
N LYS A 157 5.56 -4.85 6.05
CA LYS A 157 7.01 -5.15 6.03
C LYS A 157 7.48 -6.06 7.16
N ILE A 158 6.83 -5.98 8.33
CA ILE A 158 7.24 -6.71 9.54
C ILE A 158 6.47 -8.03 9.68
N LEU A 159 5.16 -8.02 9.43
CA LEU A 159 4.28 -9.15 9.67
C LEU A 159 3.88 -9.86 8.37
N GLY A 160 4.12 -9.25 7.20
CA GLY A 160 3.57 -9.73 5.93
C GLY A 160 2.04 -9.68 5.90
N GLN A 161 1.41 -8.86 6.76
CA GLN A 161 -0.03 -8.78 6.91
C GLN A 161 -0.58 -7.49 6.30
N TYR A 162 -1.55 -7.64 5.41
CA TYR A 162 -2.24 -6.55 4.72
C TYR A 162 -3.68 -6.54 5.19
N VAL A 163 -4.21 -5.42 5.67
CA VAL A 163 -5.51 -5.40 6.38
C VAL A 163 -6.59 -4.72 5.52
N LEU A 164 -7.71 -5.41 5.34
CA LEU A 164 -8.96 -4.87 4.80
C LEU A 164 -10.07 -5.01 5.84
N CYS A 165 -10.76 -3.90 6.14
CA CYS A 165 -12.00 -3.93 6.90
C CYS A 165 -13.21 -4.09 5.99
N ILE A 166 -14.13 -4.97 6.36
CA ILE A 166 -15.45 -5.06 5.75
C ILE A 166 -16.47 -4.72 6.82
N THR A 167 -17.26 -3.70 6.55
CA THR A 167 -18.33 -3.25 7.44
C THR A 167 -19.60 -2.99 6.65
N GLY A 168 -20.69 -2.81 7.36
CA GLY A 168 -22.02 -2.61 6.79
C GLY A 168 -23.08 -3.06 7.77
N GLU A 169 -24.32 -2.68 7.47
CA GLU A 169 -25.50 -3.03 8.28
C GLU A 169 -25.65 -4.55 8.44
N ILE A 170 -26.46 -4.98 9.42
CA ILE A 170 -26.78 -6.40 9.57
C ILE A 170 -27.40 -6.93 8.27
N CYS A 171 -27.00 -8.16 7.90
CA CYS A 171 -27.47 -8.84 6.69
C CYS A 171 -27.11 -8.13 5.36
N SER A 172 -26.12 -7.24 5.35
CA SER A 172 -25.60 -6.57 4.14
C SER A 172 -24.82 -7.47 3.17
N GLY A 173 -24.53 -8.72 3.56
CA GLY A 173 -23.82 -9.69 2.72
C GLY A 173 -22.30 -9.76 2.95
N LYS A 174 -21.80 -9.35 4.14
CA LYS A 174 -20.37 -9.41 4.51
C LYS A 174 -19.75 -10.79 4.29
N THR A 175 -20.34 -11.84 4.86
CA THR A 175 -19.89 -13.24 4.69
C THR A 175 -19.83 -13.66 3.22
N TYR A 176 -20.82 -13.25 2.40
CA TYR A 176 -20.83 -13.55 0.97
C TYR A 176 -19.65 -12.88 0.24
N MET A 177 -19.38 -11.61 0.53
CA MET A 177 -18.24 -10.89 -0.04
C MET A 177 -16.90 -11.47 0.39
N LEU A 178 -16.74 -11.79 1.69
CA LEU A 178 -15.52 -12.37 2.24
C LEU A 178 -15.14 -13.68 1.54
N ASN A 179 -16.10 -14.59 1.37
CA ASN A 179 -15.87 -15.87 0.68
C ASN A 179 -15.41 -15.67 -0.77
N ARG A 180 -15.97 -14.68 -1.47
CA ARG A 180 -15.57 -14.39 -2.87
C ARG A 180 -14.20 -13.74 -2.96
N ILE A 181 -13.86 -12.83 -2.04
CA ILE A 181 -12.51 -12.24 -1.96
C ILE A 181 -11.49 -13.35 -1.67
N GLN A 182 -11.79 -14.26 -0.75
CA GLN A 182 -10.96 -15.42 -0.45
C GLN A 182 -10.74 -16.30 -1.70
N HIS A 183 -11.80 -16.56 -2.48
CA HIS A 183 -11.67 -17.32 -3.73
C HIS A 183 -10.74 -16.62 -4.75
N ILE A 184 -10.93 -15.31 -4.96
CA ILE A 184 -10.12 -14.50 -5.89
C ILE A 184 -8.65 -14.46 -5.46
N THR A 185 -8.39 -14.23 -4.17
CA THR A 185 -7.02 -14.16 -3.64
C THR A 185 -6.34 -15.53 -3.67
N ALA A 186 -7.06 -16.60 -3.35
CA ALA A 186 -6.55 -17.96 -3.42
C ALA A 186 -6.12 -18.36 -4.84
N SER A 187 -6.89 -17.98 -5.88
CA SER A 187 -6.50 -18.22 -7.28
C SER A 187 -5.25 -17.44 -7.68
N ARG A 188 -4.93 -16.36 -6.97
CA ARG A 188 -3.68 -15.60 -7.09
C ARG A 188 -2.60 -16.03 -6.09
N GLY A 189 -2.76 -17.15 -5.40
CA GLY A 189 -1.77 -17.67 -4.45
C GLY A 189 -1.59 -16.81 -3.20
N ILE A 190 -2.47 -15.83 -2.98
CA ILE A 190 -2.47 -14.95 -1.82
C ILE A 190 -3.29 -15.61 -0.72
N ALA A 191 -2.66 -15.83 0.43
CA ALA A 191 -3.36 -16.33 1.61
C ALA A 191 -4.32 -15.27 2.16
N THR A 192 -5.48 -15.69 2.62
CA THR A 192 -6.46 -14.85 3.33
C THR A 192 -6.74 -15.43 4.70
N HIS A 193 -6.86 -14.53 5.69
CA HIS A 193 -7.19 -14.87 7.07
C HIS A 193 -8.40 -14.06 7.49
N HIS A 194 -9.38 -14.69 8.12
CA HIS A 194 -10.63 -14.05 8.52
C HIS A 194 -10.61 -13.72 10.02
N LEU A 195 -10.82 -12.45 10.35
CA LEU A 195 -10.93 -11.94 11.71
C LEU A 195 -12.35 -11.41 11.93
N ASP A 196 -13.20 -12.25 12.51
CA ASP A 196 -14.59 -11.92 12.81
C ASP A 196 -14.71 -11.30 14.20
N LEU A 197 -14.96 -9.99 14.26
CA LEU A 197 -15.01 -9.24 15.51
C LEU A 197 -16.22 -9.64 16.38
N ASP A 198 -17.33 -10.07 15.78
CA ASP A 198 -18.52 -10.51 16.52
C ASP A 198 -18.22 -11.83 17.24
N ILE A 199 -17.53 -12.76 16.55
CA ILE A 199 -17.06 -14.02 17.17
C ILE A 199 -16.10 -13.73 18.32
N LEU A 200 -15.13 -12.82 18.15
CA LEU A 200 -14.20 -12.49 19.24
C LEU A 200 -14.92 -11.89 20.45
N GLY A 201 -15.91 -11.02 20.21
CA GLY A 201 -16.77 -10.49 21.27
C GLY A 201 -17.48 -11.61 22.03
N HIS A 202 -18.09 -12.56 21.31
CA HIS A 202 -18.75 -13.71 21.94
C HIS A 202 -17.79 -14.57 22.75
N GLN A 203 -16.58 -14.83 22.24
CA GLN A 203 -15.56 -15.59 22.98
C GLN A 203 -15.20 -14.92 24.31
N ILE A 204 -15.04 -13.59 24.32
CA ILE A 204 -14.78 -12.83 25.54
C ILE A 204 -15.94 -12.95 26.54
N LEU A 205 -17.18 -12.99 26.05
CA LEU A 205 -18.38 -13.05 26.87
C LEU A 205 -18.71 -14.47 27.38
N GLU A 206 -18.38 -15.52 26.61
CA GLU A 206 -18.92 -16.87 26.79
C GLU A 206 -17.88 -17.99 26.95
N GLU A 207 -16.62 -17.78 26.58
CA GLU A 207 -15.64 -18.88 26.47
C GLU A 207 -14.32 -18.62 27.20
N LEU A 208 -13.79 -17.40 27.11
CA LEU A 208 -12.42 -17.10 27.55
C LEU A 208 -12.33 -16.92 29.06
N THR A 209 -11.27 -17.49 29.65
CA THR A 209 -11.15 -17.66 31.12
C THR A 209 -10.00 -16.88 31.74
N GLU A 210 -9.17 -16.22 30.94
CA GLU A 210 -8.08 -15.40 31.46
C GLU A 210 -8.61 -14.20 32.26
N ASP A 211 -7.86 -13.78 33.29
CA ASP A 211 -8.26 -12.74 34.26
C ASP A 211 -8.77 -11.46 33.60
N LEU A 212 -8.14 -11.03 32.51
CA LEU A 212 -8.59 -9.87 31.73
C LEU A 212 -10.07 -10.00 31.33
N TYR A 213 -10.45 -11.14 30.75
CA TYR A 213 -11.80 -11.37 30.24
C TYR A 213 -12.81 -11.59 31.38
N VAL A 214 -12.38 -12.25 32.47
CA VAL A 214 -13.17 -12.39 33.70
C VAL A 214 -13.48 -11.00 34.30
N ASN A 215 -12.47 -10.13 34.39
CA ASN A 215 -12.62 -8.78 34.89
C ASN A 215 -13.52 -7.94 33.98
N THR A 216 -13.37 -8.03 32.66
CA THR A 216 -14.28 -7.37 31.70
C THR A 216 -15.73 -7.80 31.91
N ARG A 217 -16.02 -9.10 32.08
CA ARG A 217 -17.38 -9.58 32.36
C ARG A 217 -17.91 -9.10 33.71
N SER A 218 -17.04 -9.02 34.71
CA SER A 218 -17.41 -8.51 36.04
C SER A 218 -17.76 -7.02 36.01
N GLU A 219 -17.04 -6.23 35.20
CA GLU A 219 -17.36 -4.82 34.95
C GLU A 219 -18.70 -4.68 34.22
N ILE A 220 -18.95 -5.48 33.19
CA ILE A 220 -20.25 -5.55 32.50
C ILE A 220 -21.39 -5.83 33.50
N ALA A 221 -21.24 -6.84 34.37
CA ALA A 221 -22.25 -7.16 35.38
C ALA A 221 -22.44 -6.04 36.42
N THR A 222 -21.38 -5.32 36.75
CA THR A 222 -21.46 -4.16 37.67
C THR A 222 -22.28 -3.02 37.07
N VAL A 223 -22.16 -2.80 35.76
CA VAL A 223 -22.84 -1.71 35.05
C VAL A 223 -24.26 -2.07 34.64
N PHE A 224 -24.48 -3.28 34.13
CA PHE A 224 -25.75 -3.72 33.55
C PHE A 224 -26.57 -4.65 34.45
N GLY A 225 -26.11 -4.92 35.68
CA GLY A 225 -26.78 -5.76 36.66
C GLY A 225 -26.30 -7.21 36.66
N ASN A 226 -26.39 -7.87 37.83
CA ASN A 226 -25.91 -9.25 38.00
C ASN A 226 -26.80 -10.30 37.31
N GLU A 227 -27.96 -9.92 36.80
CA GLU A 227 -28.83 -10.76 35.97
C GLU A 227 -28.21 -11.12 34.61
N VAL A 228 -27.24 -10.32 34.15
CA VAL A 228 -26.57 -10.56 32.86
C VAL A 228 -25.49 -11.64 32.96
N ILE A 229 -25.11 -12.08 34.15
CA ILE A 229 -24.10 -13.12 34.37
C ILE A 229 -24.77 -14.44 34.78
N ASN A 230 -24.39 -15.52 34.10
CA ASN A 230 -24.80 -16.87 34.44
C ASN A 230 -24.05 -17.38 35.68
N SER A 231 -24.51 -18.49 36.25
CA SER A 231 -23.88 -19.11 37.43
C SER A 231 -22.44 -19.58 37.21
N ASP A 232 -22.03 -19.76 35.96
CA ASP A 232 -20.67 -20.15 35.56
C ASP A 232 -19.72 -18.94 35.39
N GLY A 233 -20.21 -17.71 35.57
CA GLY A 233 -19.41 -16.48 35.43
C GLY A 233 -19.29 -15.96 34.00
N PHE A 234 -20.03 -16.54 33.05
CA PHE A 234 -20.15 -16.05 31.68
C PHE A 234 -21.39 -15.19 31.47
N ILE A 235 -21.38 -14.35 30.43
CA ILE A 235 -22.47 -13.41 30.16
C ILE A 235 -23.60 -14.10 29.40
N ASN A 236 -24.83 -13.91 29.86
CA ASN A 236 -26.03 -14.23 29.12
C ASN A 236 -26.28 -13.16 28.05
N ARG A 237 -25.83 -13.41 26.82
CA ARG A 237 -25.98 -12.46 25.70
C ARG A 237 -27.42 -12.12 25.34
N SER A 238 -28.38 -12.99 25.63
CA SER A 238 -29.79 -12.70 25.36
C SER A 238 -30.28 -11.58 26.27
N ILE A 239 -30.02 -11.71 27.58
CA ILE A 239 -30.39 -10.70 28.58
C ILE A 239 -29.59 -9.41 28.37
N LEU A 240 -28.27 -9.51 28.23
CA LEU A 240 -27.43 -8.34 27.95
C LEU A 240 -27.87 -7.63 26.67
N GLY A 241 -28.18 -8.40 25.62
CA GLY A 241 -28.67 -7.88 24.34
C GLY A 241 -29.95 -7.06 24.49
N GLU A 242 -30.95 -7.56 25.23
CA GLU A 242 -32.19 -6.83 25.49
C GLU A 242 -31.95 -5.48 26.18
N ILE A 243 -30.97 -5.41 27.09
CA ILE A 243 -30.59 -4.17 27.79
C ILE A 243 -29.82 -3.23 26.85
N VAL A 244 -28.76 -3.69 26.20
CA VAL A 244 -27.86 -2.79 25.45
C VAL A 244 -28.47 -2.31 24.14
N PHE A 245 -29.40 -3.07 23.54
CA PHE A 245 -30.13 -2.63 22.36
C PHE A 245 -31.35 -1.75 22.67
N SER A 246 -31.73 -1.60 23.94
CA SER A 246 -32.84 -0.70 24.30
C SER A 246 -32.47 0.77 24.21
N GLU A 247 -31.19 1.12 24.43
CA GLU A 247 -30.70 2.50 24.48
C GLU A 247 -29.29 2.61 23.86
N PRO A 248 -29.06 3.49 22.86
CA PRO A 248 -27.75 3.64 22.23
C PRO A 248 -26.59 3.93 23.20
N SER A 249 -26.85 4.67 24.30
CA SER A 249 -25.84 4.98 25.32
C SER A 249 -25.36 3.75 26.11
N PHE A 250 -26.20 2.73 26.26
CA PHE A 250 -25.83 1.46 26.87
C PHE A 250 -24.93 0.65 25.93
N MET A 251 -25.23 0.67 24.62
CA MET A 251 -24.34 0.07 23.63
C MET A 251 -22.96 0.73 23.65
N GLU A 252 -22.89 2.06 23.71
CA GLU A 252 -21.62 2.81 23.85
C GLU A 252 -20.85 2.43 25.11
N THR A 253 -21.55 2.28 26.24
CA THR A 253 -20.94 1.88 27.51
C THR A 253 -20.38 0.44 27.45
N LEU A 254 -21.14 -0.52 26.91
CA LEU A 254 -20.65 -1.89 26.69
C LEU A 254 -19.41 -1.90 25.80
N ASN A 255 -19.47 -1.10 24.74
CA ASN A 255 -18.40 -0.96 23.76
C ASN A 255 -17.09 -0.46 24.40
N ASP A 256 -17.18 0.52 25.30
CA ASP A 256 -16.01 1.04 26.03
C ASP A 256 -15.42 0.01 26.99
N ILE A 257 -16.25 -0.73 27.73
CA ILE A 257 -15.79 -1.80 28.64
C ILE A 257 -15.08 -2.91 27.85
N MET A 258 -15.62 -3.31 26.70
CA MET A 258 -15.07 -4.39 25.87
C MET A 258 -13.78 -4.03 25.14
N LYS A 259 -13.46 -2.74 25.01
CA LYS A 259 -12.43 -2.21 24.11
C LYS A 259 -11.05 -2.79 24.33
N GLU A 260 -10.57 -2.82 25.57
CA GLU A 260 -9.22 -3.30 25.90
C GLU A 260 -9.11 -4.82 25.67
N ALA A 261 -10.09 -5.58 26.14
CA ALA A 261 -10.18 -7.02 25.94
C ALA A 261 -10.18 -7.40 24.45
N MET A 262 -10.96 -6.66 23.64
CA MET A 262 -11.02 -6.85 22.19
C MET A 262 -9.68 -6.57 21.51
N LEU A 263 -9.02 -5.45 21.82
CA LEU A 263 -7.73 -5.10 21.19
C LEU A 263 -6.66 -6.16 21.47
N ILE A 264 -6.59 -6.67 22.70
CA ILE A 264 -5.67 -7.74 23.08
C ILE A 264 -6.04 -9.05 22.36
N ARG A 265 -7.33 -9.38 22.28
CA ARG A 265 -7.81 -10.58 21.59
C ARG A 265 -7.49 -10.53 20.09
N ILE A 266 -7.72 -9.39 19.44
CA ILE A 266 -7.39 -9.13 18.03
C ILE A 266 -5.89 -9.32 17.79
N ALA A 267 -5.03 -8.75 18.62
CA ALA A 267 -3.58 -8.90 18.49
C ALA A 267 -3.15 -10.37 18.59
N ARG A 268 -3.71 -11.12 19.55
CA ARG A 268 -3.44 -12.56 19.72
C ARG A 268 -3.90 -13.39 18.52
N GLU A 269 -5.06 -13.08 17.95
CA GLU A 269 -5.54 -13.78 16.75
C GLU A 269 -4.69 -13.46 15.54
N ARG A 270 -4.32 -12.20 15.34
CA ARG A 270 -3.39 -11.82 14.26
C ARG A 270 -2.04 -12.49 14.40
N ALA A 271 -1.56 -12.74 15.62
CA ALA A 271 -0.32 -13.48 15.87
C ALA A 271 -0.38 -14.96 15.46
N ARG A 272 -1.59 -15.54 15.37
CA ARG A 272 -1.80 -16.90 14.86
C ARG A 272 -1.86 -16.95 13.33
N PHE A 273 -2.14 -15.81 12.69
CA PHE A 273 -2.19 -15.71 11.24
C PHE A 273 -0.79 -15.60 10.63
N GLY A 274 -0.59 -16.25 9.50
CA GLY A 274 0.61 -16.08 8.68
C GLY A 274 0.58 -14.79 7.85
N GLU A 275 1.53 -14.68 6.92
CA GLU A 275 1.50 -13.63 5.90
C GLU A 275 0.24 -13.75 5.02
N GLY A 276 -0.25 -12.63 4.51
CA GLY A 276 -1.43 -12.59 3.65
C GLY A 276 -2.35 -11.39 3.88
N LEU A 277 -3.54 -11.48 3.28
CA LEU A 277 -4.61 -10.50 3.44
C LEU A 277 -5.47 -10.86 4.66
N ILE A 278 -5.51 -9.98 5.64
CA ILE A 278 -6.34 -10.08 6.84
C ILE A 278 -7.66 -9.36 6.55
N LEU A 279 -8.74 -10.15 6.51
CA LEU A 279 -10.10 -9.68 6.30
C LEU A 279 -10.78 -9.51 7.65
N VAL A 280 -11.00 -8.25 8.06
CA VAL A 280 -11.64 -7.91 9.33
C VAL A 280 -13.13 -7.70 9.10
N ASP A 281 -13.97 -8.60 9.62
CA ASP A 281 -15.43 -8.50 9.57
C ASP A 281 -15.96 -7.89 10.88
N GLY A 282 -16.68 -6.78 10.79
CA GLY A 282 -17.36 -6.22 11.94
C GLY A 282 -18.43 -5.22 11.56
N ALA A 283 -19.62 -5.38 12.13
CA ALA A 283 -20.73 -4.44 11.92
C ALA A 283 -20.43 -3.06 12.52
N LEU A 284 -19.76 -3.02 13.67
CA LEU A 284 -19.60 -1.82 14.50
C LEU A 284 -18.26 -1.09 14.33
N ILE A 285 -17.46 -1.45 13.31
CA ILE A 285 -16.09 -0.89 13.13
C ILE A 285 -16.08 0.65 13.11
N VAL A 286 -17.08 1.25 12.46
CA VAL A 286 -17.22 2.69 12.33
C VAL A 286 -17.67 3.32 13.65
N GLU A 287 -18.66 2.71 14.27
CA GLU A 287 -19.23 3.11 15.56
C GLU A 287 -18.17 3.06 16.67
N PHE A 288 -17.25 2.09 16.61
CA PHE A 288 -16.12 1.97 17.53
C PHE A 288 -14.96 2.94 17.26
N ASN A 289 -15.00 3.71 16.16
CA ASN A 289 -13.85 4.50 15.69
C ASN A 289 -12.58 3.64 15.53
N TRP A 290 -12.76 2.42 14.99
CA TRP A 290 -11.69 1.43 14.83
C TRP A 290 -11.13 1.38 13.41
N GLU A 291 -11.64 2.18 12.46
CA GLU A 291 -11.13 2.20 11.10
C GLU A 291 -9.62 2.53 11.07
N SER A 292 -9.18 3.45 11.93
CA SER A 292 -7.76 3.78 12.11
C SER A 292 -6.92 2.66 12.73
N LYS A 293 -7.54 1.76 13.51
CA LYS A 293 -6.90 0.55 14.06
C LYS A 293 -6.60 -0.48 12.99
N PHE A 294 -7.31 -0.42 11.87
CA PHE A 294 -7.17 -1.34 10.74
C PHE A 294 -6.73 -0.63 9.46
N ASN A 295 -5.87 0.39 9.61
CA ASN A 295 -5.17 1.06 8.52
C ASN A 295 -6.06 1.90 7.59
N GLY A 296 -7.35 2.06 7.91
CA GLY A 296 -8.27 2.95 7.19
C GLY A 296 -8.66 2.47 5.79
N ASN A 297 -8.46 1.19 5.46
CA ASN A 297 -8.95 0.58 4.22
C ASN A 297 -10.28 -0.13 4.49
N VAL A 298 -11.38 0.50 4.10
CA VAL A 298 -12.73 0.04 4.46
C VAL A 298 -13.56 -0.27 3.21
N TRP A 299 -14.14 -1.46 3.15
CA TRP A 299 -15.21 -1.80 2.22
C TRP A 299 -16.55 -1.75 2.96
N LEU A 300 -17.39 -0.80 2.57
CA LEU A 300 -18.72 -0.60 3.14
C LEU A 300 -19.76 -1.27 2.26
N LEU A 301 -20.49 -2.23 2.82
CA LEU A 301 -21.54 -2.98 2.14
C LEU A 301 -22.93 -2.51 2.57
N ASP A 302 -23.78 -2.28 1.58
CA ASP A 302 -25.20 -1.98 1.75
C ASP A 302 -26.04 -2.96 0.94
N THR A 303 -27.20 -3.33 1.47
CA THR A 303 -28.22 -4.13 0.79
C THR A 303 -29.58 -3.49 1.05
N ASP A 304 -30.46 -3.51 0.05
CA ASP A 304 -31.81 -2.97 0.19
C ASP A 304 -32.55 -3.52 1.41
N SER A 305 -33.27 -2.63 2.12
CA SER A 305 -33.92 -2.92 3.39
C SER A 305 -34.90 -4.10 3.30
N SER A 306 -35.64 -4.23 2.20
CA SER A 306 -36.54 -5.36 1.94
C SER A 306 -35.81 -6.71 1.98
N ILE A 307 -34.61 -6.79 1.40
CA ILE A 307 -33.77 -7.99 1.39
C ILE A 307 -33.15 -8.21 2.77
N ARG A 308 -32.69 -7.16 3.46
CA ARG A 308 -32.15 -7.25 4.83
C ARG A 308 -33.21 -7.78 5.80
N ILE A 309 -34.41 -7.23 5.78
CA ILE A 309 -35.55 -7.66 6.61
C ILE A 309 -35.91 -9.12 6.30
N SER A 310 -35.98 -9.51 5.02
CA SER A 310 -36.21 -10.91 4.65
C SER A 310 -35.15 -11.84 5.24
N ARG A 311 -33.86 -11.49 5.13
CA ARG A 311 -32.75 -12.28 5.71
C ARG A 311 -32.79 -12.32 7.24
N LEU A 312 -33.20 -11.23 7.90
CA LEU A 312 -33.35 -11.15 9.35
C LEU A 312 -34.50 -12.03 9.85
N LYS A 313 -35.64 -12.04 9.14
CA LYS A 313 -36.77 -12.93 9.43
C LYS A 313 -36.39 -14.40 9.28
N HIS A 314 -35.57 -14.74 8.28
CA HIS A 314 -34.98 -16.09 8.16
C HIS A 314 -34.04 -16.48 9.31
N ARG A 315 -33.56 -15.52 10.11
CA ARG A 315 -32.78 -15.76 11.34
C ARG A 315 -33.65 -15.79 12.61
N ASN A 316 -34.98 -15.85 12.47
CA ASN A 316 -35.95 -15.92 13.58
C ASN A 316 -35.94 -14.71 14.55
N LEU A 317 -35.57 -13.52 14.07
CA LEU A 317 -35.65 -12.27 14.86
C LEU A 317 -37.06 -11.67 14.79
N THR A 318 -37.54 -11.09 15.90
CA THR A 318 -38.83 -10.37 15.94
C THR A 318 -38.71 -8.98 15.30
N ASP A 319 -39.84 -8.39 14.87
CA ASP A 319 -39.82 -7.04 14.26
C ASP A 319 -39.31 -5.97 15.26
N ILE A 320 -39.54 -6.14 16.56
CA ILE A 320 -39.01 -5.27 17.63
C ILE A 320 -37.49 -5.41 17.71
N GLN A 321 -36.97 -6.64 17.80
CA GLN A 321 -35.52 -6.90 17.86
C GLN A 321 -34.77 -6.40 16.61
N ILE A 322 -35.44 -6.42 15.44
CA ILE A 322 -34.88 -5.86 14.21
C ILE A 322 -34.78 -4.34 14.34
N THR A 323 -35.86 -3.68 14.78
CA THR A 323 -35.92 -2.22 14.93
C THR A 323 -34.91 -1.71 15.95
N ASP A 324 -34.80 -2.37 17.11
CA ASP A 324 -33.86 -1.99 18.17
C ASP A 324 -32.40 -2.09 17.71
N ARG A 325 -32.07 -3.13 16.94
CA ARG A 325 -30.73 -3.31 16.35
C ARG A 325 -30.44 -2.30 15.25
N GLU A 326 -31.42 -1.91 14.45
CA GLU A 326 -31.26 -0.85 13.45
C GLU A 326 -31.05 0.51 14.12
N ASN A 327 -31.73 0.79 15.23
CA ASN A 327 -31.59 2.05 15.99
C ASN A 327 -30.23 2.17 16.72
N CYS A 328 -29.64 1.05 17.12
CA CYS A 328 -28.34 1.03 17.82
C CYS A 328 -27.13 0.93 16.88
N GLN A 329 -27.35 0.91 15.56
CA GLN A 329 -26.28 0.88 14.57
C GLN A 329 -26.37 2.11 13.68
N PHE A 330 -25.21 2.57 13.20
CA PHE A 330 -25.22 3.60 12.18
C PHE A 330 -25.80 3.02 10.90
N ILE A 331 -26.77 3.72 10.32
CA ILE A 331 -27.20 3.39 8.96
C ILE A 331 -26.06 3.68 7.99
N THR A 332 -26.14 3.10 6.81
CA THR A 332 -25.12 3.23 5.75
C THR A 332 -24.80 4.69 5.47
N ALA A 333 -25.79 5.57 5.47
CA ALA A 333 -25.59 7.01 5.26
C ALA A 333 -24.71 7.65 6.35
N ASP A 334 -24.93 7.29 7.61
CA ASP A 334 -24.13 7.79 8.74
C ASP A 334 -22.70 7.26 8.66
N LYS A 335 -22.53 5.97 8.30
CA LYS A 335 -21.21 5.37 8.07
C LYS A 335 -20.44 6.07 6.96
N ILE A 336 -21.10 6.41 5.85
CA ILE A 336 -20.50 7.15 4.76
C ILE A 336 -20.07 8.54 5.22
N SER A 337 -20.94 9.26 5.95
CA SER A 337 -20.63 10.60 6.47
C SER A 337 -19.43 10.57 7.41
N TYR A 338 -19.43 9.62 8.34
CA TYR A 338 -18.32 9.40 9.27
C TYR A 338 -16.98 9.13 8.56
N LEU A 339 -16.97 8.19 7.60
CA LEU A 339 -15.75 7.83 6.87
C LEU A 339 -15.20 8.99 6.04
N LYS A 340 -16.09 9.83 5.47
CA LYS A 340 -15.72 11.04 4.75
C LYS A 340 -15.11 12.10 5.66
N GLU A 341 -15.73 12.39 6.81
CA GLU A 341 -15.23 13.36 7.79
C GLU A 341 -13.82 12.98 8.28
N ARG A 342 -13.56 11.69 8.48
CA ARG A 342 -12.25 11.15 8.89
C ARG A 342 -11.23 11.05 7.75
N LYS A 343 -11.60 11.40 6.52
CA LYS A 343 -10.76 11.25 5.31
C LYS A 343 -10.24 9.81 5.12
N CYS A 344 -11.06 8.81 5.46
CA CYS A 344 -10.71 7.41 5.27
C CYS A 344 -10.82 7.01 3.79
N LYS A 345 -9.95 6.08 3.36
CA LYS A 345 -10.07 5.46 2.03
C LYS A 345 -11.13 4.36 2.13
N PHE A 346 -12.30 4.57 1.53
CA PHE A 346 -13.34 3.55 1.53
C PHE A 346 -13.95 3.31 0.15
N THR A 347 -14.37 2.07 -0.09
CA THR A 347 -15.11 1.66 -1.27
C THR A 347 -16.51 1.23 -0.85
N TYR A 348 -17.53 1.76 -1.51
CA TYR A 348 -18.92 1.49 -1.20
C TYR A 348 -19.52 0.53 -2.23
N PHE A 349 -20.21 -0.51 -1.74
CA PHE A 349 -20.86 -1.52 -2.56
C PHE A 349 -22.33 -1.64 -2.20
N LYS A 350 -23.21 -1.29 -3.14
CA LYS A 350 -24.65 -1.53 -3.02
C LYS A 350 -24.99 -2.89 -3.63
N ASN A 351 -25.80 -3.67 -2.91
CA ASN A 351 -26.30 -4.98 -3.33
C ASN A 351 -25.17 -5.92 -3.81
N PRO A 352 -24.18 -6.24 -2.94
CA PRO A 352 -23.02 -7.04 -3.35
C PRO A 352 -23.37 -8.44 -3.88
N HIS A 353 -24.57 -8.94 -3.56
CA HIS A 353 -25.07 -10.24 -4.00
C HIS A 353 -25.33 -10.35 -5.51
N ILE A 354 -25.55 -9.22 -6.22
CA ILE A 354 -25.73 -9.20 -7.68
C ILE A 354 -24.44 -8.82 -8.44
N MET A 355 -23.33 -8.54 -7.74
CA MET A 355 -22.08 -8.15 -8.37
C MET A 355 -21.46 -9.31 -9.14
N SER A 356 -21.09 -9.09 -10.41
CA SER A 356 -20.41 -10.10 -11.23
C SER A 356 -19.03 -10.45 -10.68
N PHE A 357 -18.44 -11.55 -11.15
CA PHE A 357 -17.10 -11.94 -10.73
C PHE A 357 -16.05 -10.95 -11.21
N GLU A 358 -16.15 -10.51 -12.47
CA GLU A 358 -15.19 -9.61 -13.12
C GLU A 358 -15.13 -8.25 -12.42
N VAL A 359 -16.29 -7.70 -12.04
CA VAL A 359 -16.36 -6.44 -11.29
C VAL A 359 -15.71 -6.58 -9.93
N LEU A 360 -16.02 -7.65 -9.19
CA LEU A 360 -15.40 -7.89 -7.90
C LEU A 360 -13.89 -8.12 -8.03
N PHE A 361 -13.46 -8.90 -9.03
CA PHE A 361 -12.06 -9.19 -9.29
C PHE A 361 -11.28 -7.89 -9.51
N LYS A 362 -11.81 -6.96 -10.31
CA LYS A 362 -11.17 -5.67 -10.54
C LYS A 362 -10.99 -4.88 -9.24
N HIS A 363 -12.02 -4.82 -8.39
CA HIS A 363 -11.91 -4.17 -7.09
C HIS A 363 -10.91 -4.85 -6.16
N VAL A 364 -10.83 -6.18 -6.15
CA VAL A 364 -9.80 -6.91 -5.39
C VAL A 364 -8.41 -6.60 -5.93
N ASN A 365 -8.22 -6.54 -7.25
CA ASN A 365 -6.93 -6.16 -7.84
C ASN A 365 -6.51 -4.72 -7.46
N GLU A 366 -7.42 -3.75 -7.58
CA GLU A 366 -7.20 -2.36 -7.15
C GLU A 366 -6.87 -2.26 -5.65
N LEU A 367 -7.52 -3.07 -4.82
CA LEU A 367 -7.21 -3.17 -3.40
C LEU A 367 -5.80 -3.71 -3.18
N ILE A 368 -5.44 -4.83 -3.80
CA ILE A 368 -4.09 -5.41 -3.67
C ILE A 368 -3.04 -4.41 -4.15
N GLN A 369 -3.25 -3.70 -5.25
CA GLN A 369 -2.37 -2.63 -5.71
C GLN A 369 -2.18 -1.53 -4.65
N THR A 370 -3.26 -1.16 -3.96
CA THR A 370 -3.24 -0.11 -2.93
C THR A 370 -2.52 -0.58 -1.66
N LEU A 371 -2.71 -1.84 -1.28
CA LEU A 371 -2.13 -2.43 -0.08
C LEU A 371 -0.67 -2.85 -0.28
N ASP A 372 -0.33 -3.35 -1.46
CA ASP A 372 0.95 -3.95 -1.82
C ASP A 372 1.64 -3.14 -2.93
N ILE A 373 1.95 -1.87 -2.60
CA ILE A 373 2.50 -0.87 -3.54
C ILE A 373 3.76 -1.36 -4.27
N TYR A 374 4.55 -2.22 -3.63
CA TYR A 374 5.80 -2.76 -4.19
C TYR A 374 5.67 -4.20 -4.72
N GLY A 375 4.46 -4.78 -4.70
CA GLY A 375 4.17 -6.09 -5.28
C GLY A 375 4.77 -7.29 -4.53
N GLU A 376 5.13 -7.16 -3.24
CA GLU A 376 5.72 -8.27 -2.46
C GLU A 376 4.72 -9.42 -2.26
N LEU A 377 3.49 -9.10 -1.84
CA LEU A 377 2.40 -10.06 -1.65
C LEU A 377 2.10 -10.77 -2.97
N ARG A 378 2.05 -10.01 -4.07
CA ARG A 378 1.82 -10.54 -5.40
C ARG A 378 2.95 -11.46 -5.87
N PHE A 379 4.19 -11.07 -5.65
CA PHE A 379 5.37 -11.87 -5.99
C PHE A 379 5.40 -13.19 -5.22
N LYS A 380 5.14 -13.15 -3.92
CA LYS A 380 5.01 -14.35 -3.08
C LYS A 380 3.86 -15.26 -3.53
N GLY A 381 2.74 -14.66 -3.91
CA GLY A 381 1.60 -15.37 -4.50
C GLY A 381 1.98 -16.13 -5.77
N LEU A 382 2.70 -15.49 -6.70
CA LEU A 382 3.24 -16.13 -7.90
C LEU A 382 4.17 -17.30 -7.53
N TRP A 383 5.10 -17.09 -6.59
CA TRP A 383 6.04 -18.13 -6.13
C TRP A 383 5.32 -19.39 -5.62
N LYS A 384 4.21 -19.20 -4.90
CA LYS A 384 3.36 -20.29 -4.41
C LYS A 384 2.67 -21.02 -5.56
N ARG A 385 2.14 -20.31 -6.57
CA ARG A 385 1.43 -20.91 -7.71
C ARG A 385 2.36 -21.73 -8.61
N ILE A 386 3.57 -21.24 -8.87
CA ILE A 386 4.58 -21.97 -9.65
C ILE A 386 5.29 -23.07 -8.85
N LYS A 387 4.95 -23.26 -7.58
CA LYS A 387 5.52 -24.28 -6.68
C LYS A 387 7.05 -24.22 -6.58
N CYS A 388 7.63 -23.02 -6.56
CA CYS A 388 9.06 -22.87 -6.33
C CYS A 388 9.36 -22.91 -4.82
N ASP A 389 9.95 -24.02 -4.37
CA ASP A 389 10.53 -24.17 -3.03
C ASP A 389 11.89 -23.44 -2.97
N GLY A 390 11.85 -22.16 -2.65
CA GLY A 390 13.03 -21.31 -2.46
C GLY A 390 12.69 -20.06 -1.65
N GLU A 391 13.71 -19.32 -1.20
CA GLU A 391 13.49 -18.07 -0.47
C GLU A 391 12.95 -16.98 -1.41
N ALA A 392 11.63 -16.98 -1.68
CA ALA A 392 10.90 -15.94 -2.43
C ALA A 392 11.29 -14.52 -1.96
N ASN A 393 11.52 -14.38 -0.66
CA ASN A 393 12.04 -13.16 -0.04
C ASN A 393 13.38 -12.69 -0.65
N ASN A 394 14.32 -13.58 -0.90
CA ASN A 394 15.61 -13.22 -1.50
C ASN A 394 15.47 -12.90 -2.98
N ALA A 395 14.68 -13.66 -3.73
CA ALA A 395 14.40 -13.36 -5.13
C ALA A 395 13.75 -11.97 -5.28
N TYR A 396 12.75 -11.68 -4.44
CA TYR A 396 12.10 -10.38 -4.37
C TYR A 396 13.08 -9.26 -4.01
N LYS A 397 13.86 -9.42 -2.92
CA LYS A 397 14.88 -8.43 -2.50
C LYS A 397 15.90 -8.15 -3.61
N ASN A 398 16.34 -9.18 -4.32
CA ASN A 398 17.28 -9.02 -5.43
C ASN A 398 16.69 -8.22 -6.59
N LEU A 399 15.43 -8.48 -6.95
CA LEU A 399 14.72 -7.67 -7.95
C LEU A 399 14.53 -6.23 -7.47
N MET A 400 14.09 -6.03 -6.23
CA MET A 400 13.89 -4.68 -5.68
C MET A 400 15.19 -3.87 -5.68
N ASN A 401 16.32 -4.49 -5.34
CA ASN A 401 17.62 -3.84 -5.41
C ASN A 401 17.96 -3.39 -6.84
N LYS A 402 17.68 -4.23 -7.85
CA LYS A 402 17.89 -3.90 -9.27
C LYS A 402 16.98 -2.76 -9.72
N TYR A 403 15.68 -2.82 -9.42
CA TYR A 403 14.73 -1.77 -9.79
C TYR A 403 14.90 -0.46 -9.00
N SER A 404 15.71 -0.46 -7.94
CA SER A 404 16.04 0.71 -7.12
C SER A 404 17.41 1.33 -7.47
N GLU A 405 18.09 0.85 -8.52
CA GLU A 405 19.35 1.44 -8.97
C GLU A 405 19.17 2.91 -9.35
N SER A 406 20.09 3.79 -8.93
CA SER A 406 19.91 5.25 -9.01
C SER A 406 19.85 5.80 -10.42
N HIS A 407 20.28 5.04 -11.43
CA HIS A 407 20.18 5.43 -12.82
C HIS A 407 18.80 5.15 -13.43
N ARG A 408 17.92 4.37 -12.78
CA ARG A 408 16.57 4.07 -13.29
C ARG A 408 15.59 5.16 -12.87
N TYR A 409 14.88 5.74 -13.82
CA TYR A 409 13.81 6.73 -13.55
C TYR A 409 12.46 6.29 -14.10
N TYR A 410 12.44 5.54 -15.21
CA TYR A 410 11.23 4.90 -15.74
C TYR A 410 11.22 3.41 -15.39
N HIS A 411 12.32 2.70 -15.67
CA HIS A 411 12.47 1.25 -15.49
C HIS A 411 12.62 0.86 -14.01
N THR A 412 11.65 1.24 -13.20
CA THR A 412 11.61 1.14 -11.74
C THR A 412 10.53 0.13 -11.30
N ILE A 413 10.40 -0.10 -9.99
CA ILE A 413 9.35 -0.97 -9.46
C ILE A 413 7.95 -0.49 -9.85
N SER A 414 7.74 0.82 -9.98
CA SER A 414 6.44 1.38 -10.38
C SER A 414 6.02 0.95 -11.79
N HIS A 415 6.97 0.84 -12.72
CA HIS A 415 6.73 0.31 -14.08
C HIS A 415 6.24 -1.14 -14.00
N ILE A 416 6.96 -1.96 -13.24
CA ILE A 416 6.64 -3.37 -13.07
C ILE A 416 5.26 -3.55 -12.44
N THR A 417 4.97 -2.87 -11.33
CA THR A 417 3.68 -2.98 -10.64
C THR A 417 2.52 -2.48 -11.51
N ASN A 418 2.71 -1.43 -12.31
CA ASN A 418 1.68 -0.95 -13.23
C ASN A 418 1.35 -1.99 -14.31
N GLY A 419 2.35 -2.57 -14.97
CA GLY A 419 2.12 -3.61 -15.97
C GLY A 419 1.50 -4.88 -15.37
N LEU A 420 1.91 -5.25 -14.17
CA LEU A 420 1.27 -6.33 -13.40
C LEU A 420 -0.23 -6.06 -13.21
N ASN A 421 -0.64 -4.84 -12.86
CA ASN A 421 -2.06 -4.53 -12.68
C ASN A 421 -2.84 -4.70 -13.99
N GLU A 422 -2.26 -4.28 -15.12
CA GLU A 422 -2.85 -4.50 -16.45
C GLU A 422 -2.94 -5.98 -16.80
N ILE A 423 -1.93 -6.79 -16.48
CA ILE A 423 -1.96 -8.25 -16.67
C ILE A 423 -3.15 -8.87 -15.93
N TRP A 424 -3.36 -8.54 -14.66
CA TRP A 424 -4.49 -9.08 -13.88
C TRP A 424 -5.84 -8.55 -14.39
N ASN A 425 -5.94 -7.29 -14.77
CA ASN A 425 -7.19 -6.69 -15.24
C ASN A 425 -7.66 -7.21 -16.60
N ARG A 426 -6.72 -7.63 -17.46
CA ARG A 426 -7.02 -7.97 -18.87
C ARG A 426 -7.15 -9.46 -19.15
N ALA A 427 -6.53 -10.28 -18.32
CA ALA A 427 -6.58 -11.74 -18.44
C ALA A 427 -7.40 -12.37 -17.30
N ILE A 428 -8.48 -11.69 -16.88
CA ILE A 428 -9.43 -12.24 -15.90
C ILE A 428 -10.11 -13.46 -16.53
N ASP A 429 -9.90 -14.64 -15.94
CA ASP A 429 -10.50 -15.92 -16.35
C ASP A 429 -10.36 -16.27 -17.84
N ASP A 430 -9.25 -15.83 -18.44
CA ASP A 430 -8.99 -16.08 -19.85
C ASP A 430 -7.96 -17.20 -20.02
N GLU A 431 -8.47 -18.42 -20.25
CA GLU A 431 -7.67 -19.65 -20.39
C GLU A 431 -6.69 -19.60 -21.57
N LYS A 432 -6.80 -18.62 -22.48
CA LYS A 432 -5.84 -18.46 -23.59
C LYS A 432 -4.44 -18.09 -23.09
N TYR A 433 -4.33 -17.51 -21.88
CA TYR A 433 -3.07 -17.02 -21.34
C TYR A 433 -2.54 -17.91 -20.22
N ASN A 434 -1.23 -18.16 -20.23
CA ASN A 434 -0.56 -18.71 -19.06
C ASN A 434 -0.08 -17.56 -18.15
N LEU A 435 -0.95 -17.13 -17.22
CA LEU A 435 -0.68 -15.95 -16.40
C LEU A 435 0.54 -16.08 -15.51
N ASP A 436 0.85 -17.28 -15.03
CA ASP A 436 2.05 -17.48 -14.21
C ASP A 436 3.32 -17.26 -15.02
N LYS A 437 3.35 -17.71 -16.28
CA LYS A 437 4.48 -17.44 -17.19
C LYS A 437 4.59 -15.95 -17.54
N VAL A 438 3.46 -15.31 -17.86
CA VAL A 438 3.44 -13.88 -18.22
C VAL A 438 3.86 -13.01 -17.02
N GLU A 439 3.31 -13.28 -15.82
CA GLU A 439 3.70 -12.55 -14.60
C GLU A 439 5.16 -12.76 -14.26
N PHE A 440 5.67 -14.00 -14.35
CA PHE A 440 7.08 -14.27 -14.09
C PHE A 440 7.98 -13.55 -15.09
N ALA A 441 7.69 -13.65 -16.40
CA ALA A 441 8.44 -12.94 -17.42
C ALA A 441 8.42 -11.42 -17.19
N TRP A 442 7.25 -10.87 -16.85
CA TRP A 442 7.10 -9.44 -16.57
C TRP A 442 7.90 -8.97 -15.35
N TRP A 443 7.96 -9.76 -14.27
CA TRP A 443 8.82 -9.46 -13.12
C TRP A 443 10.31 -9.36 -13.45
N TYR A 444 10.74 -9.99 -14.54
CA TYR A 444 12.15 -10.11 -14.89
C TYR A 444 12.56 -9.40 -16.18
N HIS A 445 11.63 -8.95 -17.04
CA HIS A 445 11.96 -8.46 -18.38
C HIS A 445 12.97 -7.30 -18.40
N ASP A 446 12.86 -6.38 -17.44
CA ASP A 446 13.78 -5.24 -17.24
C ASP A 446 14.69 -5.38 -16.01
N SER A 447 14.84 -6.60 -15.50
CA SER A 447 15.64 -6.86 -14.30
C SER A 447 17.12 -6.48 -14.49
N ILE A 448 17.66 -6.61 -15.70
CA ILE A 448 18.99 -6.11 -16.07
C ILE A 448 18.83 -4.93 -17.02
N TYR A 449 19.27 -3.75 -16.60
CA TYR A 449 19.12 -2.53 -17.39
C TYR A 449 20.38 -1.69 -17.39
N ASP A 450 20.98 -1.58 -18.58
CA ASP A 450 22.09 -0.70 -18.89
C ASP A 450 21.73 0.12 -20.14
N LYS A 451 21.68 1.43 -19.99
CA LYS A 451 21.22 2.38 -21.03
C LYS A 451 22.11 2.40 -22.27
N GLN A 452 23.35 1.90 -22.16
CA GLN A 452 24.31 1.82 -23.26
C GLN A 452 24.32 0.44 -23.94
N SER A 453 23.65 -0.54 -23.35
CA SER A 453 23.58 -1.91 -23.83
C SER A 453 22.37 -2.11 -24.74
N ARG A 454 22.56 -2.89 -25.82
CA ARG A 454 21.49 -3.33 -26.75
C ARG A 454 21.01 -4.76 -26.49
N VAL A 455 21.47 -5.36 -25.39
CA VAL A 455 21.23 -6.78 -25.05
C VAL A 455 20.63 -6.93 -23.65
N ASN A 456 19.90 -5.92 -23.19
CA ASN A 456 19.32 -5.89 -21.85
C ASN A 456 18.31 -7.03 -21.67
N GLU A 457 17.42 -7.21 -22.63
CA GLU A 457 16.38 -8.24 -22.64
C GLU A 457 17.00 -9.63 -22.65
N ILE A 458 18.07 -9.84 -23.43
CA ILE A 458 18.82 -11.11 -23.40
C ILE A 458 19.43 -11.36 -22.02
N ARG A 459 20.06 -10.35 -21.40
CA ARG A 459 20.65 -10.49 -20.07
C ARG A 459 19.58 -10.73 -18.99
N SER A 460 18.45 -10.05 -19.08
CA SER A 460 17.26 -10.27 -18.25
C SER A 460 16.71 -11.69 -18.41
N ALA A 461 16.59 -12.18 -19.64
CA ALA A 461 16.13 -13.54 -19.95
C ALA A 461 17.08 -14.61 -19.40
N ILE A 462 18.41 -14.41 -19.53
CA ILE A 462 19.42 -15.29 -18.93
C ILE A 462 19.31 -15.29 -17.40
N TYR A 463 19.13 -14.11 -16.79
CA TYR A 463 18.95 -14.00 -15.35
C TYR A 463 17.67 -14.71 -14.88
N ALA A 464 16.54 -14.48 -15.54
CA ALA A 464 15.26 -15.14 -15.26
C ALA A 464 15.39 -16.67 -15.38
N LYS A 465 16.03 -17.15 -16.46
CA LYS A 465 16.35 -18.57 -16.66
C LYS A 465 17.12 -19.15 -15.48
N SER A 466 18.17 -18.46 -15.03
CA SER A 466 18.97 -18.92 -13.87
C SER A 466 18.15 -19.01 -12.57
N VAL A 467 17.12 -18.17 -12.43
CA VAL A 467 16.20 -18.23 -11.28
C VAL A 467 15.25 -19.42 -11.44
N CYS A 468 14.67 -19.63 -12.62
CA CYS A 468 13.81 -20.78 -12.90
C CYS A 468 14.54 -22.11 -12.69
N GLU A 469 15.80 -22.21 -13.12
CA GLU A 469 16.65 -23.39 -12.91
C GLU A 469 16.89 -23.66 -11.42
N LYS A 470 17.14 -22.63 -10.62
CA LYS A 470 17.26 -22.75 -9.16
C LYS A 470 15.95 -23.16 -8.49
N CYS A 471 14.82 -22.76 -9.08
CA CYS A 471 13.48 -23.17 -8.67
C CYS A 471 13.10 -24.60 -9.15
N LEU A 472 13.98 -25.29 -9.89
CA LEU A 472 13.71 -26.62 -10.46
C LEU A 472 12.43 -26.67 -11.32
N LEU A 473 12.13 -25.56 -12.02
CA LEU A 473 10.99 -25.51 -12.94
C LEU A 473 11.27 -26.32 -14.21
N GLU A 474 10.22 -26.81 -14.86
CA GLU A 474 10.34 -27.59 -16.09
C GLU A 474 11.00 -26.80 -17.23
N ASP A 475 11.77 -27.48 -18.08
CA ASP A 475 12.43 -26.88 -19.25
C ASP A 475 11.45 -26.16 -20.19
N SER A 476 10.21 -26.66 -20.28
CA SER A 476 9.13 -26.04 -21.05
C SER A 476 8.72 -24.67 -20.49
N PHE A 477 8.74 -24.52 -19.16
CA PHE A 477 8.48 -23.27 -18.47
C PHE A 477 9.68 -22.32 -18.66
N ILE A 478 10.89 -22.80 -18.42
CA ILE A 478 12.14 -22.03 -18.57
C ILE A 478 12.25 -21.44 -19.98
N SER A 479 12.04 -22.28 -21.00
CA SER A 479 12.10 -21.86 -22.41
C SER A 479 11.05 -20.81 -22.73
N ALA A 480 9.82 -20.97 -22.21
CA ALA A 480 8.77 -19.98 -22.41
C ALA A 480 9.11 -18.63 -21.74
N ILE A 481 9.61 -18.61 -20.50
CA ILE A 481 10.04 -17.38 -19.82
C ILE A 481 11.12 -16.66 -20.63
N TYR A 482 12.10 -17.41 -21.12
CA TYR A 482 13.17 -16.84 -21.94
C TYR A 482 12.59 -16.16 -23.19
N GLU A 483 11.76 -16.86 -23.96
CA GLU A 483 11.18 -16.31 -25.20
C GLU A 483 10.25 -15.11 -24.92
N LEU A 484 9.45 -15.14 -23.85
CA LEU A 484 8.57 -14.04 -23.47
C LEU A 484 9.35 -12.76 -23.14
N ILE A 485 10.48 -12.88 -22.44
CA ILE A 485 11.35 -11.72 -22.16
C ILE A 485 12.04 -11.22 -23.44
N ILE A 486 12.43 -12.10 -24.35
CA ILE A 486 12.97 -11.68 -25.65
C ILE A 486 11.93 -10.93 -26.49
N ASP A 487 10.66 -11.32 -26.41
CA ASP A 487 9.57 -10.67 -27.13
C ASP A 487 9.38 -9.20 -26.71
N THR A 488 9.64 -8.84 -25.45
CA THR A 488 9.56 -7.43 -24.98
C THR A 488 10.61 -6.51 -25.60
N ALA A 489 11.60 -7.04 -26.32
CA ALA A 489 12.53 -6.22 -27.10
C ALA A 489 11.88 -5.62 -28.38
N HIS A 490 10.67 -6.05 -28.75
CA HIS A 490 9.92 -5.62 -29.95
C HIS A 490 10.67 -5.74 -31.28
N ASN A 491 11.71 -6.59 -31.32
CA ASN A 491 12.55 -6.81 -32.51
C ASN A 491 12.02 -7.91 -33.44
N ARG A 492 10.97 -8.63 -33.01
CA ARG A 492 10.29 -9.67 -33.78
C ARG A 492 8.80 -9.66 -33.47
N ILE A 493 8.01 -10.29 -34.32
CA ILE A 493 6.59 -10.55 -34.05
C ILE A 493 6.52 -11.78 -33.12
N PRO A 494 5.86 -11.68 -31.96
CA PRO A 494 5.71 -12.83 -31.07
C PRO A 494 4.85 -13.93 -31.70
N ASN A 495 5.28 -15.18 -31.52
CA ASN A 495 4.61 -16.35 -32.09
C ASN A 495 3.48 -16.90 -31.21
N THR A 496 3.45 -16.55 -29.92
CA THR A 496 2.47 -17.04 -28.94
C THR A 496 1.49 -15.95 -28.53
N TYR A 497 0.30 -16.35 -28.02
CA TYR A 497 -0.64 -15.40 -27.43
C TYR A 497 -0.07 -14.70 -26.20
N ASP A 498 0.68 -15.42 -25.36
CA ASP A 498 1.37 -14.85 -24.19
C ASP A 498 2.41 -13.80 -24.60
N GLY A 499 3.21 -14.07 -25.66
CA GLY A 499 4.21 -13.13 -26.17
C GLY A 499 3.59 -11.89 -26.78
N LYS A 500 2.49 -12.07 -27.53
CA LYS A 500 1.68 -10.96 -28.05
C LYS A 500 1.12 -10.10 -26.92
N PHE A 501 0.60 -10.74 -25.87
CA PHE A 501 0.02 -10.07 -24.73
C PHE A 501 1.05 -9.28 -23.92
N ILE A 502 2.20 -9.86 -23.60
CA ILE A 502 3.25 -9.16 -22.83
C ILE A 502 3.81 -7.95 -23.60
N CYS A 503 3.95 -8.05 -24.92
CA CYS A 503 4.31 -6.91 -25.77
C CYS A 503 3.26 -5.80 -25.73
N ASP A 504 1.97 -6.15 -25.76
CA ASP A 504 0.91 -5.16 -25.67
C ASP A 504 0.94 -4.45 -24.31
N ILE A 505 1.14 -5.19 -23.22
CA ILE A 505 1.27 -4.62 -21.87
C ILE A 505 2.42 -3.61 -21.80
N ASP A 506 3.57 -3.94 -22.39
CA ASP A 506 4.75 -3.06 -22.43
C ASP A 506 4.49 -1.74 -23.18
N LEU A 507 3.68 -1.80 -24.24
CA LEU A 507 3.38 -0.64 -25.07
C LEU A 507 2.21 0.21 -24.54
N LEU A 508 1.47 -0.25 -23.53
CA LEU A 508 0.28 0.45 -22.99
C LEU A 508 0.57 1.87 -22.52
N ILE A 509 1.83 2.18 -22.16
CA ILE A 509 2.22 3.54 -21.77
C ILE A 509 1.89 4.57 -22.86
N PHE A 510 1.93 4.19 -24.14
CA PHE A 510 1.55 5.08 -25.24
C PHE A 510 0.06 5.45 -25.21
N THR A 511 -0.78 4.65 -24.55
CA THR A 511 -2.23 4.92 -24.43
C THR A 511 -2.62 5.65 -23.15
N ALA A 512 -1.65 5.93 -22.28
CA ALA A 512 -1.88 6.57 -21.00
C ALA A 512 -2.43 8.00 -21.16
N ASP A 513 -3.05 8.51 -20.10
CA ASP A 513 -3.45 9.91 -20.05
C ASP A 513 -2.24 10.84 -20.20
N LYS A 514 -2.46 12.01 -20.81
CA LYS A 514 -1.41 12.96 -21.20
C LYS A 514 -0.41 13.27 -20.07
N ASN A 515 -0.89 13.41 -18.83
CA ASN A 515 -0.04 13.70 -17.68
C ASN A 515 0.92 12.55 -17.36
N ILE A 516 0.41 11.31 -17.36
CA ILE A 516 1.20 10.09 -17.12
C ILE A 516 2.20 9.90 -18.26
N PHE A 517 1.76 10.10 -19.50
CA PHE A 517 2.62 10.00 -20.67
C PHE A 517 3.76 11.04 -20.66
N ASN A 518 3.48 12.29 -20.27
CA ASN A 518 4.49 13.32 -20.09
C ASN A 518 5.48 13.00 -18.96
N GLU A 519 5.00 12.43 -17.86
CA GLU A 519 5.88 11.97 -16.77
C GLU A 519 6.81 10.86 -17.24
N TYR A 520 6.29 9.90 -18.02
CA TYR A 520 7.08 8.88 -18.69
C TYR A 520 8.19 9.47 -19.55
N GLU A 521 7.87 10.39 -20.46
CA GLU A 521 8.85 11.02 -21.36
C GLU A 521 9.93 11.80 -20.58
N ASN A 522 9.53 12.51 -19.52
CA ASN A 522 10.46 13.19 -18.62
C ASN A 522 11.40 12.21 -17.90
N ASN A 523 10.89 11.05 -17.46
CA ASN A 523 11.69 10.03 -16.80
C ASN A 523 12.66 9.36 -17.79
N ILE A 524 12.24 9.11 -19.03
CA ILE A 524 13.15 8.66 -20.09
C ILE A 524 14.24 9.71 -20.35
N ARG A 525 13.90 11.00 -20.44
CA ARG A 525 14.93 12.06 -20.61
C ARG A 525 15.95 12.05 -19.47
N LYS A 526 15.51 11.89 -18.22
CA LYS A 526 16.40 11.76 -17.05
C LYS A 526 17.29 10.53 -17.15
N GLU A 527 16.78 9.42 -17.68
CA GLU A 527 17.61 8.24 -17.91
C GLU A 527 18.75 8.54 -18.89
N TYR A 528 18.45 9.25 -19.98
CA TYR A 528 19.45 9.62 -20.98
C TYR A 528 20.08 11.00 -20.75
N SER A 529 20.11 11.51 -19.51
CA SER A 529 20.65 12.84 -19.19
C SER A 529 22.13 13.03 -19.57
N TRP A 530 22.86 11.93 -19.74
CA TRP A 530 24.24 11.90 -20.20
C TRP A 530 24.39 12.11 -21.72
N VAL A 531 23.31 11.95 -22.48
CA VAL A 531 23.26 12.23 -23.92
C VAL A 531 23.01 13.71 -24.13
N ASP A 532 23.82 14.31 -25.00
CA ASP A 532 23.63 15.68 -25.48
C ASP A 532 22.18 15.93 -25.92
N ASN A 533 21.68 17.14 -25.68
CA ASN A 533 20.28 17.44 -25.89
C ASN A 533 19.86 17.26 -27.35
N ASN A 534 20.65 17.76 -28.30
CA ASN A 534 20.30 17.65 -29.73
C ASN A 534 20.38 16.21 -30.21
N ALA A 535 21.42 15.48 -29.80
CA ALA A 535 21.54 14.05 -30.10
C ALA A 535 20.37 13.25 -29.52
N TYR A 536 19.94 13.56 -28.29
CA TYR A 536 18.79 12.92 -27.65
C TYR A 536 17.49 13.20 -28.41
N LEU A 537 17.20 14.47 -28.75
CA LEU A 537 15.98 14.84 -29.47
C LEU A 537 15.86 14.08 -30.80
N ILE A 538 16.95 14.04 -31.59
CA ILE A 538 16.98 13.30 -32.87
C ILE A 538 16.75 11.80 -32.65
N ALA A 539 17.48 11.19 -31.71
CA ALA A 539 17.38 9.76 -31.44
C ALA A 539 15.98 9.38 -30.90
N ARG A 540 15.42 10.18 -30.00
CA ARG A 540 14.09 9.97 -29.42
C ARG A 540 13.01 10.11 -30.50
N LYS A 541 13.08 11.14 -31.34
CA LYS A 541 12.17 11.32 -32.49
C LYS A 541 12.18 10.09 -33.39
N ASN A 542 13.35 9.54 -33.71
CA ASN A 542 13.47 8.33 -34.53
C ASN A 542 12.83 7.11 -33.88
N ILE A 543 12.95 6.94 -32.55
CA ILE A 543 12.30 5.85 -31.81
C ILE A 543 10.78 6.02 -31.84
N LEU A 544 10.27 7.20 -31.51
CA LEU A 544 8.82 7.47 -31.49
C LEU A 544 8.20 7.34 -32.88
N ASN A 545 8.91 7.74 -33.94
CA ASN A 545 8.47 7.53 -35.32
C ASN A 545 8.35 6.04 -35.68
N LYS A 546 9.24 5.18 -35.18
CA LYS A 546 9.10 3.72 -35.40
C LYS A 546 7.80 3.19 -34.80
N PHE A 547 7.47 3.61 -33.57
CA PHE A 547 6.22 3.24 -32.93
C PHE A 547 5.01 3.85 -33.64
N TYR A 548 5.06 5.14 -34.00
CA TYR A 548 3.98 5.80 -34.73
C TYR A 548 3.67 5.08 -36.06
N ASN A 549 4.71 4.72 -36.82
CA ASN A 549 4.56 3.94 -38.05
C ASN A 549 4.03 2.53 -37.81
N LYS A 550 4.22 1.96 -36.60
CA LYS A 550 3.60 0.69 -36.21
C LYS A 550 2.09 0.91 -36.00
N PHE A 551 1.69 1.90 -35.19
CA PHE A 551 0.29 2.17 -34.83
C PHE A 551 -0.56 2.83 -35.93
N GLY A 552 0.05 3.49 -36.91
CA GLY A 552 -0.64 4.22 -37.99
C GLY A 552 -1.02 3.39 -39.22
N GLN A 553 -0.92 2.05 -39.17
CA GLN A 553 -1.23 1.17 -40.31
C GLN A 553 -2.69 0.70 -40.30
N THR A 554 -3.16 0.15 -41.44
CA THR A 554 -4.54 -0.35 -41.62
C THR A 554 -4.86 -1.64 -40.83
N THR A 555 -3.87 -2.23 -40.16
CA THR A 555 -4.02 -3.40 -39.28
C THR A 555 -3.60 -3.02 -37.87
N SER A 556 -4.34 -3.50 -36.86
CA SER A 556 -4.06 -3.18 -35.45
C SER A 556 -2.61 -3.50 -35.05
N ALA A 557 -1.98 -2.57 -34.33
CA ALA A 557 -0.58 -2.65 -33.93
C ALA A 557 -0.39 -3.28 -32.54
N TYR A 558 -1.44 -3.23 -31.73
CA TYR A 558 -1.62 -4.15 -30.62
C TYR A 558 -2.09 -5.51 -31.14
N TYR A 559 -1.63 -6.58 -30.51
CA TYR A 559 -1.93 -7.93 -30.94
C TYR A 559 -3.23 -8.50 -30.33
N THR A 560 -3.58 -8.04 -29.14
CA THR A 560 -4.67 -8.56 -28.29
C THR A 560 -5.67 -7.47 -27.90
N LEU A 561 -5.35 -6.21 -28.15
CA LEU A 561 -6.23 -5.06 -27.88
C LEU A 561 -6.99 -4.64 -29.14
N ASN A 562 -8.08 -3.88 -28.94
CA ASN A 562 -8.86 -3.36 -30.06
C ASN A 562 -8.26 -2.06 -30.63
N GLU A 563 -8.71 -1.70 -31.85
CA GLU A 563 -8.21 -0.54 -32.60
C GLU A 563 -8.30 0.80 -31.85
N SER A 564 -9.20 0.94 -30.85
CA SER A 564 -9.30 2.16 -30.05
C SER A 564 -8.01 2.50 -29.29
N TYR A 565 -7.20 1.48 -28.95
CA TYR A 565 -5.90 1.67 -28.31
C TYR A 565 -4.86 2.20 -29.30
N ASP A 566 -4.90 1.76 -30.56
CA ASP A 566 -4.01 2.28 -31.62
C ASP A 566 -4.23 3.78 -31.82
N PHE A 567 -5.49 4.23 -31.89
CA PHE A 567 -5.81 5.65 -32.02
C PHE A 567 -5.31 6.48 -30.84
N LYS A 568 -5.45 5.98 -29.60
CA LYS A 568 -4.95 6.67 -28.40
C LYS A 568 -3.42 6.75 -28.41
N ALA A 569 -2.75 5.66 -28.74
CA ALA A 569 -1.29 5.60 -28.86
C ALA A 569 -0.79 6.57 -29.93
N ALA A 570 -1.35 6.50 -31.14
CA ALA A 570 -1.00 7.37 -32.25
C ALA A 570 -1.17 8.86 -31.87
N ARG A 571 -2.26 9.22 -31.19
CA ARG A 571 -2.49 10.60 -30.73
C ARG A 571 -1.40 11.11 -29.78
N ASN A 572 -1.01 10.31 -28.79
CA ASN A 572 0.05 10.70 -27.85
C ASN A 572 1.42 10.77 -28.53
N LEU A 573 1.69 9.85 -29.46
CA LEU A 573 2.92 9.85 -30.25
C LEU A 573 3.03 11.09 -31.16
N VAL A 574 1.96 11.45 -31.88
CA VAL A 574 1.92 12.68 -32.69
C VAL A 574 2.16 13.90 -31.82
N TYR A 575 1.43 14.02 -30.70
CA TYR A 575 1.62 15.11 -29.75
C TYR A 575 3.08 15.24 -29.33
N MET A 576 3.76 14.14 -28.99
CA MET A 576 5.15 14.21 -28.57
C MET A 576 6.12 14.53 -29.72
N LEU A 577 5.87 14.00 -30.91
CA LEU A 577 6.67 14.30 -32.09
C LEU A 577 6.63 15.81 -32.41
N GLU A 578 5.45 16.43 -32.34
CA GLU A 578 5.29 17.88 -32.53
C GLU A 578 6.05 18.70 -31.48
N GLN A 579 6.00 18.28 -30.22
CA GLN A 579 6.75 18.93 -29.13
C GLN A 579 8.27 18.80 -29.28
N LEU A 580 8.75 17.63 -29.71
CA LEU A 580 10.19 17.43 -29.99
C LEU A 580 10.65 18.30 -31.16
N ASP A 581 9.80 18.51 -32.17
CA ASP A 581 10.09 19.39 -33.30
C ASP A 581 10.16 20.86 -32.89
N TYR A 582 9.25 21.29 -32.01
CA TYR A 582 9.31 22.62 -31.41
C TYR A 582 10.63 22.82 -30.64
N LEU A 583 10.99 21.88 -29.75
CA LEU A 583 12.22 21.94 -28.94
C LEU A 583 13.52 21.86 -29.74
N TYR A 584 13.49 21.29 -30.95
CA TYR A 584 14.65 21.25 -31.84
C TYR A 584 14.80 22.53 -32.67
N SER A 585 13.71 23.30 -32.82
CA SER A 585 13.69 24.56 -33.58
C SER A 585 14.05 25.80 -32.76
N GLU A 586 13.96 25.71 -31.42
CA GLU A 586 14.51 26.67 -30.45
C GLU A 586 16.01 26.42 -30.21
#